data_AF-A0A7S3F364-F1
#
_entry.id   AF-A0A7S3F364-F1
#
_cell.length_a   1.000
_cell.length_b   1.000
_cell.length_c   1.000
_cell.angle_alpha   90.00
_cell.angle_beta   90.00
_cell.angle_gamma   90.00
#
_symmetry.space_group_name_H-M   'P 1'
#
loop_
_entity.id
_entity.type
_entity.pdbx_description
1 polymer ?
#
loop_
_entity_poly.entity_id
_entity_poly.type
_entity_poly.pdbx_seq_one_letter_code
_entity_poly.pdbx_strand_id
1 'polypeptide(L)'
;AELLPVSNVIAPLGALLEAKAPAVRFEATLLFLRLPQAEAVPLAVSERDVSELLSDAAMEQLFTPALLSLMDQECDVLARLLAWVGCLRMYERLDVSAKARLGAHWKQRQLPSLLQALLTLLPIEPGDPPPTLAHLTVDAWCRARLASSATAALAESDLAVCLYLLLLRQLPALVRHWWTHGIAGRGASANLARFTETHMSPLLLRQEVESISQRTEAVSDENFKVRGSVASRQIAATYSCEGSAMQIVLQLSNCHPLRAVDVDCVQRVGVSDARWKKWQRTISTMLLAQNGSLTDALLQWKSDVDKVFEGVEECPICYMIVHQATRSLPRLECKTCKNKFHAACLYKWFNSSQKSTCPLCQSTF
;
A
#
# COMPACT_ATOMS: atom_id res chain seq x y z
N ALA A 1 34.43 -4.11 5.43
CA ALA A 1 34.05 -3.92 4.02
C ALA A 1 32.97 -2.86 3.99
N GLU A 2 33.33 -1.63 3.61
CA GLU A 2 32.36 -0.55 3.46
C GLU A 2 31.41 -0.92 2.32
N LEU A 3 30.12 -1.06 2.63
CA LEU A 3 29.08 -1.32 1.63
C LEU A 3 29.00 -0.08 0.72
N LEU A 4 29.26 -0.26 -0.57
CA LEU A 4 29.09 0.80 -1.58
C LEU A 4 27.68 1.43 -1.43
N PRO A 5 27.56 2.77 -1.48
CA PRO A 5 26.26 3.42 -1.38
C PRO A 5 25.36 2.91 -2.50
N VAL A 6 24.10 2.58 -2.18
CA VAL A 6 23.22 1.84 -3.09
C VAL A 6 22.96 2.58 -4.41
N SER A 7 23.11 3.90 -4.42
CA SER A 7 23.12 4.75 -5.62
C SER A 7 24.15 4.31 -6.66
N ASN A 8 25.34 3.86 -6.24
CA ASN A 8 26.43 3.43 -7.13
C ASN A 8 26.15 2.08 -7.80
N VAL A 9 25.28 1.25 -7.22
CA VAL A 9 24.88 -0.06 -7.77
C VAL A 9 23.63 0.06 -8.64
N ILE A 10 22.72 0.99 -8.34
CA ILE A 10 21.46 1.18 -9.08
C ILE A 10 21.69 1.78 -10.47
N ALA A 11 22.59 2.76 -10.61
CA ALA A 11 22.86 3.43 -11.89
C ALA A 11 23.28 2.47 -13.03
N PRO A 12 24.24 1.55 -12.82
CA PRO A 12 24.59 0.55 -13.82
C PRO A 12 23.44 -0.40 -14.17
N LEU A 13 22.62 -0.79 -13.20
CA LEU A 13 21.54 -1.75 -13.42
C LEU A 13 20.43 -1.20 -14.33
N GLY A 14 20.10 0.10 -14.20
CA GLY A 14 19.13 0.76 -15.08
C GLY A 14 19.59 0.76 -16.54
N ALA A 15 20.86 1.08 -16.80
CA ALA A 15 21.44 1.07 -18.14
C ALA A 15 21.46 -0.34 -18.76
N LEU A 16 21.65 -1.40 -17.97
CA LEU A 16 21.61 -2.77 -18.46
C LEU A 16 20.23 -3.20 -18.97
N LEU A 17 19.15 -2.54 -18.57
CA LEU A 17 17.81 -2.80 -19.11
C LEU A 17 17.64 -2.28 -20.55
N GLU A 18 18.48 -1.34 -20.99
CA GLU A 18 18.51 -0.83 -22.38
C GLU A 18 19.26 -1.79 -23.34
N ALA A 19 19.94 -2.81 -22.81
CA ALA A 19 20.74 -3.74 -23.60
C ALA A 19 19.88 -4.43 -24.67
N LYS A 20 20.42 -4.63 -25.88
CA LYS A 20 19.71 -5.34 -26.96
C LYS A 20 19.43 -6.82 -26.64
N ALA A 21 20.27 -7.44 -25.83
CA ALA A 21 20.16 -8.85 -25.47
C ALA A 21 19.19 -9.04 -24.29
N PRO A 22 18.06 -9.76 -24.45
CA PRO A 22 17.09 -9.97 -23.37
C PRO A 22 17.67 -10.63 -22.13
N ALA A 23 18.62 -11.55 -22.29
CA ALA A 23 19.30 -12.22 -21.18
C ALA A 23 20.00 -11.23 -20.23
N VAL A 24 20.61 -10.16 -20.76
CA VAL A 24 21.24 -9.11 -19.95
C VAL A 24 20.19 -8.37 -19.12
N ARG A 25 19.02 -8.09 -19.71
CA ARG A 25 17.90 -7.44 -19.01
C ARG A 25 17.36 -8.32 -17.88
N PHE A 26 17.27 -9.64 -18.10
CA PHE A 26 16.81 -10.59 -17.08
C PHE A 26 17.79 -10.67 -15.90
N GLU A 27 19.08 -10.79 -16.17
CA GLU A 27 20.11 -10.77 -15.11
C GLU A 27 20.10 -9.45 -14.33
N ALA A 28 20.00 -8.32 -15.03
CA ALA A 28 19.87 -7.01 -14.38
C ALA A 28 18.62 -6.93 -13.48
N THR A 29 17.50 -7.48 -13.94
CA THR A 29 16.25 -7.57 -13.15
C THR A 29 16.42 -8.45 -11.91
N LEU A 30 17.07 -9.60 -12.03
CA LEU A 30 17.38 -10.46 -10.89
C LEU A 30 18.27 -9.76 -9.86
N LEU A 31 19.24 -8.96 -10.32
CA LEU A 31 20.07 -8.13 -9.45
C LEU A 31 19.26 -7.04 -8.74
N PHE A 32 18.35 -6.36 -9.44
CA PHE A 32 17.41 -5.42 -8.81
C PHE A 32 16.62 -6.08 -7.69
N LEU A 33 16.02 -7.25 -7.95
CA LEU A 33 15.20 -7.97 -6.99
C LEU A 33 16.00 -8.43 -5.75
N ARG A 34 17.31 -8.65 -5.89
CA ARG A 34 18.23 -9.03 -4.80
C ARG A 34 18.81 -7.85 -4.03
N LEU A 35 18.56 -6.61 -4.44
CA LEU A 35 19.01 -5.45 -3.67
C LEU A 35 18.52 -5.59 -2.23
N PRO A 36 19.39 -5.45 -1.22
CA PRO A 36 18.99 -5.60 0.17
C PRO A 36 17.93 -4.57 0.52
N GLN A 37 17.07 -4.91 1.49
CA GLN A 37 16.23 -3.91 2.16
C GLN A 37 17.17 -3.03 3.01
N ALA A 38 17.81 -2.05 2.37
CA ALA A 38 18.64 -1.06 3.06
C ALA A 38 17.75 -0.06 3.83
N GLU A 39 18.37 0.74 4.71
CA GLU A 39 17.72 1.83 5.44
C GLU A 39 16.88 2.73 4.52
N ALA A 40 15.73 3.17 5.03
CA ALA A 40 14.79 3.99 4.29
C ALA A 40 15.50 5.25 3.76
N VAL A 41 15.41 5.48 2.44
CA VAL A 41 16.04 6.66 1.82
C VAL A 41 15.12 7.86 2.07
N PRO A 42 15.52 8.85 2.89
CA PRO A 42 14.74 10.05 3.08
C PRO A 42 14.82 10.90 1.82
N LEU A 43 13.67 11.36 1.33
CA LEU A 43 13.66 12.43 0.33
C LEU A 43 13.89 13.76 1.05
N ALA A 44 15.02 14.42 0.78
CA ALA A 44 15.33 15.75 1.29
C ALA A 44 14.43 16.80 0.62
N VAL A 45 13.18 16.93 1.08
CA VAL A 45 12.22 17.87 0.48
C VAL A 45 11.31 18.48 1.54
N SER A 46 11.03 19.79 1.39
CA SER A 46 10.20 20.59 2.30
C SER A 46 8.83 19.96 2.55
N GLU A 47 8.41 19.87 3.82
CA GLU A 47 7.13 19.32 4.27
C GLU A 47 5.88 20.07 3.77
N ARG A 48 6.05 21.18 3.03
CA ARG A 48 4.96 22.15 2.83
C ARG A 48 3.87 21.71 1.87
N ASP A 49 4.10 20.78 0.93
CA ASP A 49 3.05 20.39 -0.03
C ASP A 49 3.09 18.91 -0.43
N VAL A 50 2.31 18.09 0.29
CA VAL A 50 2.04 16.68 -0.06
C VAL A 50 1.21 16.55 -1.35
N SER A 51 0.63 17.67 -1.83
CA SER A 51 -0.21 17.74 -3.03
C SER A 51 0.55 18.09 -4.31
N GLU A 52 1.81 18.52 -4.23
CA GLU A 52 2.60 18.87 -5.41
C GLU A 52 3.23 17.61 -6.02
N LEU A 53 3.04 17.47 -7.34
CA LEU A 53 3.72 16.47 -8.15
C LEU A 53 5.23 16.60 -7.94
N LEU A 54 5.94 15.47 -7.86
CA LEU A 54 7.40 15.47 -7.84
C LEU A 54 7.94 16.16 -9.10
N SER A 55 8.93 17.04 -8.92
CA SER A 55 9.71 17.63 -10.02
C SER A 55 10.63 16.58 -10.65
N ASP A 56 11.09 16.84 -11.88
CA ASP A 56 12.01 15.95 -12.59
C ASP A 56 13.30 15.71 -11.78
N ALA A 57 13.85 16.77 -11.17
CA ALA A 57 15.01 16.65 -10.28
C ALA A 57 14.75 15.75 -9.06
N ALA A 58 13.54 15.74 -8.50
CA ALA A 58 13.19 14.83 -7.41
C ALA A 58 13.00 13.39 -7.90
N MET A 59 12.50 13.20 -9.13
CA MET A 59 12.41 11.88 -9.76
C MET A 59 13.79 11.31 -10.07
N GLU A 60 14.75 12.13 -10.51
CA GLU A 60 16.14 11.73 -10.78
C GLU A 60 16.94 11.41 -9.51
N GLN A 61 16.54 11.94 -8.35
CA GLN A 61 17.09 11.52 -7.06
C GLN A 61 16.61 10.11 -6.67
N LEU A 62 15.40 9.76 -7.10
CA LEU A 62 14.78 8.47 -6.79
C LEU A 62 15.21 7.39 -7.77
N PHE A 63 15.22 7.69 -9.07
CA PHE A 63 15.42 6.73 -10.14
C PHE A 63 16.49 7.21 -11.10
N THR A 64 17.14 6.27 -11.76
CA THR A 64 18.17 6.60 -12.76
C THR A 64 17.50 7.15 -14.02
N PRO A 65 18.17 8.03 -14.78
CA PRO A 65 17.64 8.54 -16.04
C PRO A 65 17.22 7.42 -17.02
N ALA A 66 18.00 6.33 -17.07
CA ALA A 66 17.69 5.14 -17.86
C ALA A 66 16.34 4.51 -17.43
N LEU A 67 16.11 4.31 -16.13
CA LEU A 67 14.84 3.76 -15.64
C LEU A 67 13.66 4.69 -15.96
N LEU A 68 13.82 5.99 -15.74
CA LEU A 68 12.77 6.97 -16.04
C LEU A 68 12.40 6.97 -17.52
N SER A 69 13.40 6.92 -18.41
CA SER A 69 13.15 6.86 -19.85
C SER A 69 12.44 5.57 -20.26
N LEU A 70 12.84 4.42 -19.72
CA LEU A 70 12.24 3.12 -20.03
C LEU A 70 10.80 3.00 -19.51
N MET A 71 10.45 3.64 -18.39
CA MET A 71 9.09 3.57 -17.81
C MET A 71 8.00 4.10 -18.75
N ASP A 72 8.35 5.08 -19.58
CA ASP A 72 7.46 5.75 -20.52
C ASP A 72 7.63 5.26 -21.97
N GLN A 73 8.55 4.32 -22.21
CA GLN A 73 8.84 3.82 -23.55
C GLN A 73 7.76 2.86 -24.07
N GLU A 74 7.05 3.23 -25.13
CA GLU A 74 5.97 2.42 -25.70
C GLU A 74 6.46 1.34 -26.68
N CYS A 75 7.61 1.54 -27.33
CA CYS A 75 8.09 0.65 -28.39
C CYS A 75 8.71 -0.66 -27.90
N ASP A 76 9.26 -0.70 -26.68
CA ASP A 76 9.92 -1.88 -26.09
C ASP A 76 9.17 -2.27 -24.81
N VAL A 77 8.08 -3.02 -24.99
CA VAL A 77 7.18 -3.44 -23.91
C VAL A 77 7.95 -4.22 -22.84
N LEU A 78 8.82 -5.15 -23.24
CA LEU A 78 9.62 -5.91 -22.30
C LEU A 78 10.52 -5.01 -21.45
N ALA A 79 11.28 -4.10 -22.04
CA ALA A 79 12.14 -3.18 -21.29
C ALA A 79 11.32 -2.32 -20.34
N ARG A 80 10.16 -1.83 -20.79
CA ARG A 80 9.23 -1.04 -19.97
C ARG A 80 8.76 -1.83 -18.75
N LEU A 81 8.27 -3.06 -18.93
CA LEU A 81 7.78 -3.89 -17.82
C LEU A 81 8.90 -4.18 -16.81
N LEU A 82 10.11 -4.49 -17.27
CA LEU A 82 11.26 -4.74 -16.38
C LEU A 82 11.72 -3.48 -15.65
N ALA A 83 11.67 -2.31 -16.30
CA ALA A 83 11.96 -1.03 -15.66
C ALA A 83 10.98 -0.76 -14.51
N TRP A 84 9.69 -1.02 -14.72
CA TRP A 84 8.69 -0.92 -13.65
C TRP A 84 8.92 -1.90 -12.50
N VAL A 85 9.42 -3.11 -12.76
CA VAL A 85 9.84 -4.03 -11.69
C VAL A 85 10.96 -3.42 -10.85
N GLY A 86 11.99 -2.85 -11.50
CA GLY A 86 13.07 -2.14 -10.82
C GLY A 86 12.55 -0.97 -9.97
N CYS A 87 11.68 -0.14 -10.53
CA CYS A 87 11.11 1.01 -9.84
C CYS A 87 10.23 0.62 -8.65
N LEU A 88 9.43 -0.45 -8.77
CA LEU A 88 8.65 -1.00 -7.66
C LEU A 88 9.53 -1.58 -6.55
N ARG A 89 10.67 -2.20 -6.92
CA ARG A 89 11.65 -2.67 -5.92
C ARG A 89 12.30 -1.50 -5.18
N MET A 90 12.56 -0.40 -5.87
CA MET A 90 13.06 0.82 -5.24
C MET A 90 12.00 1.51 -4.37
N TYR A 91 10.74 1.52 -4.83
CA TYR A 91 9.59 2.02 -4.06
C TYR A 91 9.46 1.34 -2.70
N GLU A 92 9.65 0.02 -2.61
CA GLU A 92 9.59 -0.71 -1.33
C GLU A 92 10.52 -0.12 -0.26
N ARG A 93 11.65 0.46 -0.67
CA ARG A 93 12.70 1.02 0.20
C ARG A 93 12.45 2.47 0.64
N LEU A 94 11.43 3.13 0.10
CA LEU A 94 11.10 4.50 0.45
C LEU A 94 10.36 4.56 1.79
N ASP A 95 10.55 5.66 2.51
CA ASP A 95 9.76 5.97 3.70
C ASP A 95 8.29 6.27 3.35
N VAL A 96 7.44 6.38 4.37
CA VAL A 96 5.98 6.57 4.19
C VAL A 96 5.67 7.88 3.45
N SER A 97 6.43 8.95 3.70
CA SER A 97 6.21 10.27 3.09
C SER A 97 6.57 10.26 1.61
N ALA A 98 7.75 9.72 1.28
CA ALA A 98 8.22 9.52 -0.08
C ALA A 98 7.28 8.61 -0.89
N LYS A 99 6.79 7.53 -0.27
CA LYS A 99 5.79 6.64 -0.88
C LYS A 99 4.49 7.35 -1.22
N ALA A 100 4.00 8.22 -0.34
CA ALA A 100 2.78 8.98 -0.56
C ALA A 100 2.92 9.96 -1.72
N ARG A 101 4.02 10.72 -1.77
CA ARG A 101 4.28 11.70 -2.84
C ARG A 101 4.52 11.04 -4.19
N LEU A 102 5.33 9.98 -4.22
CA LEU A 102 5.56 9.25 -5.47
C LEU A 102 4.27 8.56 -5.95
N GLY A 103 3.47 8.01 -5.04
CA GLY A 103 2.16 7.46 -5.38
C GLY A 103 1.23 8.52 -5.99
N ALA A 104 1.21 9.74 -5.45
CA ALA A 104 0.46 10.86 -6.02
C ALA A 104 0.96 11.26 -7.42
N HIS A 105 2.28 11.26 -7.64
CA HIS A 105 2.88 11.53 -8.95
C HIS A 105 2.51 10.44 -9.97
N TRP A 106 2.77 9.17 -9.64
CA TRP A 106 2.47 8.03 -10.50
C TRP A 106 1.00 7.94 -10.87
N LYS A 107 0.09 8.23 -9.92
CA LYS A 107 -1.35 8.27 -10.16
C LYS A 107 -1.75 9.17 -11.33
N GLN A 108 -1.07 10.31 -11.50
CA GLN A 108 -1.40 11.32 -12.51
C GLN A 108 -0.59 11.19 -13.81
N ARG A 109 0.56 10.53 -13.76
CA ARG A 109 1.53 10.50 -14.87
C ARG A 109 1.71 9.08 -15.43
N GLN A 110 2.69 8.32 -14.94
CA GLN A 110 3.19 7.13 -15.64
C GLN A 110 2.31 5.87 -15.42
N LEU A 111 1.67 5.72 -14.25
CA LEU A 111 0.98 4.47 -13.90
C LEU A 111 -0.27 4.17 -14.76
N PRO A 112 -1.13 5.13 -15.13
CA PRO A 112 -2.25 4.86 -16.03
C PRO A 112 -1.84 4.26 -17.38
N SER A 113 -0.74 4.74 -17.97
CA SER A 113 -0.23 4.23 -19.25
C SER A 113 0.31 2.79 -19.09
N LEU A 114 1.03 2.49 -18.00
CA LEU A 114 1.45 1.13 -17.68
C LEU A 114 0.24 0.19 -17.52
N LEU A 115 -0.76 0.58 -16.72
CA LEU A 115 -1.93 -0.25 -16.46
C LEU A 115 -2.73 -0.52 -17.73
N GLN A 116 -2.79 0.45 -18.65
CA GLN A 116 -3.38 0.26 -19.96
C GLN A 116 -2.60 -0.76 -20.82
N ALA A 117 -1.25 -0.70 -20.81
CA ALA A 117 -0.42 -1.69 -21.50
C ALA A 117 -0.58 -3.09 -20.89
N LEU A 118 -0.67 -3.19 -19.54
CA LEU A 118 -0.94 -4.46 -18.87
C LEU A 118 -2.30 -5.02 -19.26
N LEU A 119 -3.34 -4.18 -19.32
CA LEU A 119 -4.68 -4.60 -19.73
C LEU A 119 -4.69 -5.28 -21.11
N THR A 120 -3.86 -4.81 -22.04
CA THR A 120 -3.74 -5.41 -23.38
C THR A 120 -2.93 -6.71 -23.43
N LEU A 121 -2.08 -6.96 -22.42
CA LEU A 121 -1.21 -8.14 -22.36
C LEU A 121 -1.78 -9.26 -21.50
N LEU A 122 -2.68 -8.93 -20.57
CA LEU A 122 -3.28 -9.91 -19.66
C LEU A 122 -4.29 -10.80 -20.40
N PRO A 123 -4.32 -12.12 -20.10
CA PRO A 123 -5.29 -13.05 -20.67
C PRO A 123 -6.65 -12.91 -19.97
N ILE A 124 -7.38 -11.83 -20.28
CA ILE A 124 -8.66 -11.47 -19.63
C ILE A 124 -9.87 -11.68 -20.53
N GLU A 125 -9.68 -11.92 -21.82
CA GLU A 125 -10.78 -12.05 -22.77
C GLU A 125 -11.40 -13.45 -22.71
N PRO A 126 -12.69 -13.59 -23.06
CA PRO A 126 -13.35 -14.90 -23.08
C PRO A 126 -12.65 -15.86 -24.05
N GLY A 127 -12.13 -16.96 -23.52
CA GLY A 127 -11.43 -17.99 -24.31
C GLY A 127 -9.91 -17.93 -24.20
N ASP A 128 -9.35 -16.91 -23.53
CA ASP A 128 -7.93 -16.88 -23.23
C ASP A 128 -7.54 -18.06 -22.30
N PRO A 129 -6.32 -18.61 -22.47
CA PRO A 129 -5.83 -19.66 -21.59
C PRO A 129 -5.65 -19.09 -20.17
N PRO A 130 -5.87 -19.91 -19.12
CA PRO A 130 -5.61 -19.48 -17.76
C PRO A 130 -4.14 -19.11 -17.58
N PRO A 131 -3.82 -18.11 -16.74
CA PRO A 131 -2.44 -17.70 -16.52
C PRO A 131 -1.63 -18.82 -15.87
N THR A 132 -0.35 -18.92 -16.26
CA THR A 132 0.57 -19.90 -15.67
C THR A 132 0.93 -19.50 -14.24
N LEU A 133 0.32 -20.16 -13.25
CA LEU A 133 0.52 -19.82 -11.83
C LEU A 133 1.84 -20.36 -11.24
N ALA A 134 2.60 -21.17 -11.98
CA ALA A 134 3.84 -21.79 -11.47
C ALA A 134 5.01 -20.80 -11.30
N HIS A 135 4.97 -19.63 -11.95
CA HIS A 135 6.04 -18.62 -11.95
C HIS A 135 5.51 -17.21 -11.65
N LEU A 136 4.62 -17.06 -10.68
CA LEU A 136 3.97 -15.79 -10.33
C LEU A 136 4.90 -14.72 -9.73
N THR A 137 6.21 -14.97 -9.69
CA THR A 137 7.22 -13.99 -9.29
C THR A 137 8.07 -13.63 -10.50
N VAL A 138 8.45 -12.36 -10.58
CA VAL A 138 9.36 -11.90 -11.63
C VAL A 138 10.71 -12.61 -11.54
N ASP A 139 11.20 -12.94 -10.35
CA ASP A 139 12.44 -13.73 -10.17
C ASP A 139 12.34 -15.11 -10.82
N ALA A 140 11.26 -15.87 -10.53
CA ALA A 140 11.06 -17.19 -11.11
C ALA A 140 10.92 -17.11 -12.63
N TRP A 141 10.18 -16.11 -13.12
CA TRP A 141 10.03 -15.86 -14.55
C TRP A 141 11.38 -15.57 -15.22
N CYS A 142 12.19 -14.64 -14.68
CA CYS A 142 13.51 -14.32 -15.23
C CYS A 142 14.45 -15.53 -15.25
N ARG A 143 14.48 -16.34 -14.19
CA ARG A 143 15.30 -17.57 -14.14
C ARG A 143 14.86 -18.60 -15.16
N ALA A 144 13.55 -18.81 -15.32
CA ALA A 144 13.03 -19.70 -16.36
C ALA A 144 13.44 -19.22 -17.75
N ARG A 145 13.47 -17.90 -18.00
CA ARG A 145 13.93 -17.34 -19.28
C ARG A 145 15.42 -17.53 -19.53
N LEU A 146 16.25 -17.44 -18.49
CA LEU A 146 17.69 -17.68 -18.62
C LEU A 146 18.02 -19.17 -18.81
N ALA A 147 17.21 -20.07 -18.24
CA ALA A 147 17.40 -21.51 -18.34
C ALA A 147 16.86 -22.12 -19.66
N SER A 148 15.87 -21.48 -20.29
CA SER A 148 15.32 -21.95 -21.57
C SER A 148 16.28 -21.66 -22.73
N SER A 149 16.91 -22.71 -23.26
CA SER A 149 17.71 -22.64 -24.50
C SER A 149 16.86 -22.51 -25.77
N ALA A 150 15.54 -22.68 -25.65
CA ALA A 150 14.59 -22.64 -26.75
C ALA A 150 13.96 -21.25 -26.91
N THR A 151 13.91 -20.80 -28.16
CA THR A 151 13.08 -19.72 -28.73
C THR A 151 11.58 -20.05 -28.68
N ALA A 152 11.09 -20.68 -27.61
CA ALA A 152 9.66 -20.66 -27.36
C ALA A 152 9.31 -19.18 -27.15
N ALA A 153 8.39 -18.65 -27.96
CA ALA A 153 7.84 -17.31 -27.82
C ALA A 153 7.08 -17.23 -26.50
N LEU A 154 7.83 -17.09 -25.44
CA LEU A 154 7.36 -17.24 -24.08
C LEU A 154 6.83 -15.82 -23.77
N ALA A 155 5.51 -15.69 -23.64
CA ALA A 155 4.80 -14.45 -23.90
C ALA A 155 5.05 -13.36 -22.83
N GLU A 156 5.10 -12.10 -23.27
CA GLU A 156 5.13 -10.91 -22.39
C GLU A 156 3.92 -10.87 -21.44
N SER A 157 2.85 -11.61 -21.77
CA SER A 157 1.67 -11.83 -20.92
C SER A 157 2.02 -12.41 -19.55
N ASP A 158 2.97 -13.36 -19.45
CA ASP A 158 3.36 -13.95 -18.16
C ASP A 158 4.02 -12.90 -17.26
N LEU A 159 4.89 -12.07 -17.84
CA LEU A 159 5.52 -10.96 -17.11
C LEU A 159 4.47 -9.92 -16.71
N ALA A 160 3.51 -9.63 -17.60
CA ALA A 160 2.39 -8.74 -17.31
C ALA A 160 1.54 -9.25 -16.14
N VAL A 161 1.28 -10.56 -16.06
CA VAL A 161 0.60 -11.20 -14.92
C VAL A 161 1.39 -11.00 -13.63
N CYS A 162 2.70 -11.28 -13.65
CA CYS A 162 3.57 -11.09 -12.48
C CYS A 162 3.61 -9.62 -12.03
N LEU A 163 3.73 -8.69 -12.97
CA LEU A 163 3.76 -7.25 -12.66
C LEU A 163 2.41 -6.76 -12.15
N TYR A 164 1.30 -7.25 -12.72
CA TYR A 164 -0.04 -6.93 -12.24
C TYR A 164 -0.25 -7.40 -10.80
N LEU A 165 0.14 -8.63 -10.47
CA LEU A 165 0.09 -9.14 -9.10
C LEU A 165 0.96 -8.30 -8.15
N LEU A 166 2.15 -7.89 -8.60
CA LEU A 166 3.05 -7.03 -7.82
C LEU A 166 2.42 -5.66 -7.54
N LEU A 167 1.77 -5.06 -8.54
CA LEU A 167 1.06 -3.78 -8.42
C LEU A 167 -0.14 -3.88 -7.49
N LEU A 168 -0.93 -4.96 -7.56
CA LEU A 168 -2.03 -5.21 -6.63
C LEU A 168 -1.53 -5.33 -5.18
N ARG A 169 -0.34 -5.91 -4.97
CA ARG A 169 0.26 -6.07 -3.64
C ARG A 169 0.84 -4.77 -3.10
N GLN A 170 1.57 -4.01 -3.92
CA GLN A 170 2.32 -2.83 -3.45
C GLN A 170 1.55 -1.51 -3.58
N LEU A 171 0.69 -1.39 -4.59
CA LEU A 171 -0.04 -0.15 -4.93
C LEU A 171 -1.56 -0.37 -5.09
N PRO A 172 -2.22 -1.12 -4.19
CA PRO A 172 -3.63 -1.49 -4.34
C PRO A 172 -4.58 -0.29 -4.50
N ALA A 173 -4.33 0.82 -3.80
CA ALA A 173 -5.17 2.02 -3.91
C ALA A 173 -5.07 2.68 -5.30
N LEU A 174 -3.86 2.68 -5.90
CA LEU A 174 -3.65 3.27 -7.21
C LEU A 174 -4.26 2.42 -8.31
N VAL A 175 -4.07 1.09 -8.26
CA VAL A 175 -4.67 0.16 -9.22
C VAL A 175 -6.19 0.23 -9.14
N ARG A 176 -6.76 0.25 -7.93
CA ARG A 176 -8.21 0.42 -7.72
C ARG A 176 -8.72 1.74 -8.29
N HIS A 177 -8.01 2.85 -8.05
CA HIS A 177 -8.41 4.15 -8.58
C HIS A 177 -8.47 4.13 -10.11
N TRP A 178 -7.43 3.61 -10.76
CA TRP A 178 -7.41 3.46 -12.21
C TRP A 178 -8.48 2.49 -12.72
N TRP A 179 -8.70 1.34 -12.06
CA TRP A 179 -9.76 0.41 -12.43
C TRP A 179 -11.16 1.05 -12.38
N THR A 180 -11.39 1.94 -11.41
CA THR A 180 -12.68 2.63 -11.22
C THR A 180 -12.91 3.77 -12.20
N HIS A 181 -11.85 4.51 -12.59
CA HIS A 181 -11.99 5.77 -13.32
C HIS A 181 -11.24 5.85 -14.66
N GLY A 182 -10.20 5.02 -14.84
CA GLY A 182 -9.28 5.08 -15.98
C GLY A 182 -9.59 4.12 -17.12
N ILE A 183 -10.41 3.08 -16.89
CA ILE A 183 -10.80 2.12 -17.93
C ILE A 183 -12.03 2.65 -18.68
N ALA A 184 -11.87 2.97 -19.97
CA ALA A 184 -12.96 3.49 -20.80
C ALA A 184 -14.06 2.45 -21.11
N GLY A 185 -13.73 1.15 -21.13
CA GLY A 185 -14.64 0.06 -21.49
C GLY A 185 -15.21 -0.69 -20.30
N ARG A 186 -16.55 -0.68 -20.13
CA ARG A 186 -17.25 -1.47 -19.09
C ARG A 186 -16.95 -2.97 -19.17
N GLY A 187 -16.80 -3.51 -20.39
CA GLY A 187 -16.43 -4.91 -20.62
C GLY A 187 -15.03 -5.23 -20.10
N ALA A 188 -14.03 -4.45 -20.49
CA ALA A 188 -12.64 -4.63 -20.04
C ALA A 188 -12.49 -4.50 -18.52
N SER A 189 -13.19 -3.56 -17.89
CA SER A 189 -13.21 -3.41 -16.43
C SER A 189 -13.80 -4.65 -15.73
N ALA A 190 -14.87 -5.23 -16.30
CA ALA A 190 -15.49 -6.45 -15.78
C ALA A 190 -14.61 -7.69 -15.99
N ASN A 191 -13.96 -7.81 -17.15
CA ASN A 191 -13.02 -8.88 -17.48
C ASN A 191 -11.82 -8.86 -16.51
N LEU A 192 -11.22 -7.69 -16.29
CA LEU A 192 -10.13 -7.53 -15.34
C LEU A 192 -10.56 -7.87 -13.89
N ALA A 193 -11.77 -7.47 -13.50
CA ALA A 193 -12.30 -7.80 -12.18
C ALA A 193 -12.48 -9.32 -12.01
N ARG A 194 -13.05 -10.01 -13.01
CA ARG A 194 -13.20 -11.47 -13.01
C ARG A 194 -11.84 -12.18 -12.97
N PHE A 195 -10.88 -11.71 -13.76
CA PHE A 195 -9.52 -12.22 -13.78
C PHE A 195 -8.85 -12.08 -12.40
N THR A 196 -8.99 -10.91 -11.78
CA THR A 196 -8.49 -10.63 -10.43
C THR A 196 -9.12 -11.55 -9.40
N GLU A 197 -10.45 -11.67 -9.41
CA GLU A 197 -11.22 -12.50 -8.49
C GLU A 197 -10.82 -13.99 -8.58
N THR A 198 -10.59 -14.49 -9.80
CA THR A 198 -10.30 -15.90 -10.04
C THR A 198 -8.84 -16.26 -9.75
N HIS A 199 -7.90 -15.41 -10.18
CA HIS A 199 -6.48 -15.78 -10.23
C HIS A 199 -5.61 -15.01 -9.23
N MET A 200 -5.94 -13.76 -8.90
CA MET A 200 -5.07 -12.90 -8.10
C MET A 200 -5.51 -12.81 -6.63
N SER A 201 -6.80 -12.56 -6.38
CA SER A 201 -7.36 -12.38 -5.04
C SER A 201 -7.09 -13.57 -4.10
N PRO A 202 -7.18 -14.85 -4.54
CA PRO A 202 -6.87 -15.98 -3.66
C PRO A 202 -5.39 -16.04 -3.24
N LEU A 203 -4.48 -15.63 -4.12
CA LEU A 203 -3.04 -15.60 -3.83
C LEU A 203 -2.72 -14.52 -2.81
N LEU A 204 -3.22 -13.31 -3.03
CA LEU A 204 -3.05 -12.18 -2.13
C LEU A 204 -3.65 -12.47 -0.75
N LEU A 205 -4.85 -13.06 -0.70
CA LEU A 205 -5.50 -13.42 0.55
C LEU A 205 -4.68 -14.42 1.38
N ARG A 206 -4.11 -15.47 0.76
CA ARG A 206 -3.27 -16.44 1.47
C ARG A 206 -2.04 -15.76 2.06
N GLN A 207 -1.37 -14.93 1.27
CA GLN A 207 -0.18 -14.19 1.70
C GLN A 207 -0.50 -13.22 2.85
N GLU A 208 -1.62 -12.50 2.78
CA GLU A 208 -2.05 -11.60 3.85
C GLU A 208 -2.35 -12.35 5.14
N VAL A 209 -3.09 -13.46 5.08
CA VAL A 209 -3.41 -14.28 6.26
C VAL A 209 -2.14 -14.83 6.91
N GLU A 210 -1.20 -15.33 6.10
CA GLU A 210 0.10 -15.82 6.60
C GLU A 210 0.93 -14.68 7.21
N SER A 211 1.04 -13.54 6.54
CA SER A 211 1.83 -12.42 7.03
C SER A 211 1.24 -11.81 8.30
N ILE A 212 -0.08 -11.71 8.41
CA ILE A 212 -0.77 -11.23 9.61
C ILE A 212 -0.49 -12.18 10.76
N SER A 213 -0.64 -13.49 10.57
CA SER A 213 -0.34 -14.48 11.61
C SER A 213 1.06 -14.30 12.20
N GLN A 214 2.07 -14.11 11.34
CA GLN A 214 3.45 -13.91 11.77
C GLN A 214 3.66 -12.57 12.49
N ARG A 215 3.10 -11.47 11.97
CA ARG A 215 3.30 -10.12 12.53
C ARG A 215 2.55 -9.89 13.84
N THR A 216 1.41 -10.55 14.02
CA THR A 216 0.59 -10.38 15.23
C THR A 216 0.95 -11.37 16.33
N GLU A 217 1.83 -12.34 16.08
CA GLU A 217 2.24 -13.34 17.07
C GLU A 217 2.81 -12.70 18.34
N ALA A 218 3.70 -11.70 18.20
CA ALA A 218 4.30 -11.00 19.33
C ALA A 218 3.33 -10.09 20.10
N VAL A 219 2.21 -9.68 19.47
CA VAL A 219 1.20 -8.79 20.06
C VAL A 219 -0.01 -9.58 20.58
N SER A 220 -0.10 -10.87 20.24
CA SER A 220 -1.19 -11.73 20.67
C SER A 220 -0.95 -12.17 22.11
N ASP A 221 -1.92 -11.91 22.97
CA ASP A 221 -1.89 -12.26 24.39
C ASP A 221 -3.23 -12.89 24.81
N GLU A 222 -3.47 -13.03 26.12
CA GLU A 222 -4.73 -13.56 26.63
C GLU A 222 -5.94 -12.69 26.26
N ASN A 223 -5.72 -11.38 26.13
CA ASN A 223 -6.76 -10.38 25.88
C ASN A 223 -6.91 -10.06 24.40
N PHE A 224 -5.89 -10.23 23.56
CA PHE A 224 -5.93 -9.89 22.14
C PHE A 224 -5.52 -11.06 21.25
N LYS A 225 -6.42 -11.48 20.35
CA LYS A 225 -6.18 -12.60 19.41
C LYS A 225 -6.59 -12.24 18.00
N VAL A 226 -5.72 -12.50 17.03
CA VAL A 226 -6.01 -12.28 15.60
C VAL A 226 -6.14 -13.63 14.89
N ARG A 227 -7.15 -13.77 14.04
CA ARG A 227 -7.36 -14.96 13.20
C ARG A 227 -7.75 -14.55 11.79
N GLY A 228 -7.08 -15.15 10.80
CA GLY A 228 -7.42 -15.03 9.39
C GLY A 228 -7.96 -16.34 8.83
N SER A 229 -8.92 -16.26 7.91
CA SER A 229 -9.50 -17.40 7.22
C SER A 229 -9.55 -17.14 5.73
N VAL A 230 -8.83 -17.96 4.97
CA VAL A 230 -8.85 -17.91 3.50
C VAL A 230 -10.20 -18.38 2.95
N ALA A 231 -10.85 -19.34 3.62
CA ALA A 231 -12.13 -19.91 3.18
C ALA A 231 -13.28 -18.91 3.33
N SER A 232 -13.41 -18.24 4.48
CA SER A 232 -14.43 -17.21 4.69
C SER A 232 -14.00 -15.82 4.22
N ARG A 233 -12.71 -15.66 3.86
CA ARG A 233 -12.14 -14.41 3.32
C ARG A 233 -12.25 -13.28 4.35
N GLN A 234 -12.10 -13.65 5.61
CA GLN A 234 -12.24 -12.79 6.78
C GLN A 234 -10.96 -12.78 7.59
N ILE A 235 -10.63 -11.62 8.13
CA ILE A 235 -9.62 -11.46 9.17
C ILE A 235 -10.30 -10.79 10.35
N ALA A 236 -10.25 -11.43 11.52
CA ALA A 236 -10.88 -10.93 12.73
C ALA A 236 -9.85 -10.77 13.84
N ALA A 237 -9.96 -9.67 14.60
CA ALA A 237 -9.23 -9.49 15.86
C ALA A 237 -10.23 -9.41 17.01
N THR A 238 -9.97 -10.17 18.06
CA THR A 238 -10.82 -10.27 19.25
C THR A 238 -10.07 -9.66 20.43
N TYR A 239 -10.73 -8.75 21.13
CA TYR A 239 -10.27 -8.09 22.34
C TYR A 239 -11.17 -8.52 23.52
N SER A 240 -10.59 -9.08 24.57
CA SER A 240 -11.31 -9.62 25.73
C SER A 240 -11.00 -8.78 26.97
N CYS A 241 -12.02 -8.41 27.74
CA CYS A 241 -11.90 -7.66 28.98
C CYS A 241 -13.05 -8.04 29.94
N GLU A 242 -12.71 -8.42 31.18
CA GLU A 242 -13.66 -8.68 32.28
C GLU A 242 -14.86 -9.59 31.92
N GLY A 243 -14.62 -10.65 31.14
CA GLY A 243 -15.65 -11.61 30.72
C GLY A 243 -16.50 -11.16 29.52
N SER A 244 -16.25 -9.97 28.98
CA SER A 244 -16.80 -9.50 27.71
C SER A 244 -15.76 -9.53 26.59
N ALA A 245 -16.20 -9.67 25.35
CA ALA A 245 -15.33 -9.61 24.19
C ALA A 245 -15.89 -8.64 23.14
N MET A 246 -14.99 -7.88 22.51
CA MET A 246 -15.24 -7.06 21.33
C MET A 246 -14.44 -7.63 20.17
N GLN A 247 -15.03 -7.72 18.99
CA GLN A 247 -14.33 -8.27 17.83
C GLN A 247 -14.49 -7.35 16.63
N ILE A 248 -13.38 -6.97 16.00
CA ILE A 248 -13.37 -6.35 14.67
C ILE A 248 -13.25 -7.43 13.60
N VAL A 249 -14.01 -7.30 12.52
CA VAL A 249 -13.99 -8.21 11.37
C VAL A 249 -13.73 -7.40 10.11
N LEU A 250 -12.66 -7.78 9.40
CA LEU A 250 -12.30 -7.27 8.07
C LEU A 250 -12.73 -8.33 7.05
N GLN A 251 -13.82 -8.08 6.32
CA GLN A 251 -14.32 -8.94 5.27
C GLN A 251 -13.76 -8.50 3.91
N LEU A 252 -12.92 -9.34 3.31
CA LEU A 252 -12.34 -9.07 2.00
C LEU A 252 -13.35 -9.45 0.90
N SER A 253 -13.53 -8.59 -0.10
CA SER A 253 -14.37 -8.86 -1.28
C SER A 253 -13.73 -9.86 -2.23
N ASN A 254 -14.50 -10.66 -3.00
CA ASN A 254 -13.97 -11.68 -3.92
C ASN A 254 -12.96 -11.13 -4.93
N CYS A 255 -13.10 -9.83 -5.24
CA CYS A 255 -12.22 -9.09 -6.12
C CYS A 255 -11.25 -8.18 -5.34
N HIS A 256 -10.74 -8.63 -4.20
CA HIS A 256 -9.72 -7.92 -3.42
C HIS A 256 -8.38 -7.88 -4.20
N PRO A 257 -7.66 -6.74 -4.28
CA PRO A 257 -7.90 -5.47 -3.60
C PRO A 257 -8.64 -4.42 -4.43
N LEU A 258 -9.22 -4.75 -5.59
CA LEU A 258 -9.97 -3.76 -6.39
C LEU A 258 -11.22 -3.26 -5.65
N ARG A 259 -11.93 -4.15 -4.96
CA ARG A 259 -13.09 -3.77 -4.13
C ARG A 259 -12.70 -3.49 -2.68
N ALA A 260 -13.48 -2.62 -2.04
CA ALA A 260 -13.28 -2.23 -0.65
C ALA A 260 -13.31 -3.45 0.28
N VAL A 261 -12.55 -3.35 1.38
CA VAL A 261 -12.68 -4.27 2.51
C VAL A 261 -13.82 -3.75 3.37
N ASP A 262 -14.77 -4.61 3.69
CA ASP A 262 -15.84 -4.25 4.61
C ASP A 262 -15.35 -4.43 6.05
N VAL A 263 -15.69 -3.47 6.90
CA VAL A 263 -15.18 -3.37 8.28
C VAL A 263 -16.36 -3.38 9.20
N ASP A 264 -16.49 -4.41 10.03
CA ASP A 264 -17.56 -4.54 10.99
C ASP A 264 -17.02 -4.85 12.40
N CYS A 265 -17.88 -4.72 13.40
CA CYS A 265 -17.60 -5.11 14.77
C CYS A 265 -18.74 -5.91 15.37
N VAL A 266 -18.40 -7.11 15.84
CA VAL A 266 -19.24 -7.99 16.62
C VAL A 266 -19.06 -7.65 18.10
N GLN A 267 -20.18 -7.44 18.81
CA GLN A 267 -20.24 -7.13 20.25
C GLN A 267 -19.48 -5.86 20.67
N ARG A 268 -20.18 -4.71 20.77
CA ARG A 268 -19.59 -3.38 21.03
C ARG A 268 -19.56 -3.01 22.52
N VAL A 269 -18.96 -3.86 23.35
CA VAL A 269 -18.94 -3.65 24.81
C VAL A 269 -18.05 -2.45 25.15
N GLY A 270 -18.57 -1.49 25.93
CA GLY A 270 -17.81 -0.31 26.39
C GLY A 270 -17.54 0.76 25.33
N VAL A 271 -18.05 0.59 24.09
CA VAL A 271 -17.84 1.52 22.98
C VAL A 271 -19.18 1.99 22.42
N SER A 272 -19.40 3.31 22.40
CA SER A 272 -20.63 3.88 21.82
C SER A 272 -20.69 3.69 20.30
N ASP A 273 -21.90 3.60 19.74
CA ASP A 273 -22.09 3.47 18.29
C ASP A 273 -21.47 4.62 17.48
N ALA A 274 -21.49 5.84 18.03
CA ALA A 274 -20.86 7.00 17.41
C ALA A 274 -19.34 6.82 17.31
N ARG A 275 -18.71 6.33 18.39
CA ARG A 275 -17.27 6.06 18.43
C ARG A 275 -16.91 4.94 17.46
N TRP A 276 -17.64 3.83 17.48
CA TRP A 276 -17.44 2.71 16.54
C TRP A 276 -17.56 3.16 15.09
N LYS A 277 -18.65 3.86 14.71
CA LYS A 277 -18.83 4.36 13.34
C LYS A 277 -17.66 5.23 12.88
N LYS A 278 -17.00 5.95 13.79
CA LYS A 278 -15.82 6.73 13.44
C LYS A 278 -14.58 5.86 13.25
N TRP A 279 -14.32 4.91 14.14
CA TRP A 279 -13.24 3.93 13.97
C TRP A 279 -13.39 3.17 12.66
N GLN A 280 -14.61 2.69 12.36
CA GLN A 280 -14.93 2.03 11.10
C GLN A 280 -14.57 2.89 9.89
N ARG A 281 -14.94 4.18 9.87
CA ARG A 281 -14.58 5.12 8.79
C ARG A 281 -13.08 5.33 8.69
N THR A 282 -12.38 5.50 9.81
CA THR A 282 -10.93 5.68 9.83
C THR A 282 -10.23 4.48 9.24
N ILE A 283 -10.57 3.27 9.70
CA ILE A 283 -10.00 2.01 9.22
C ILE A 283 -10.31 1.84 7.73
N SER A 284 -11.57 2.05 7.32
CA SER A 284 -11.98 1.97 5.92
C SER A 284 -11.19 2.95 5.03
N THR A 285 -10.99 4.18 5.48
CA THR A 285 -10.23 5.21 4.74
C THR A 285 -8.76 4.81 4.60
N MET A 286 -8.16 4.29 5.67
CA MET A 286 -6.77 3.84 5.67
C MET A 286 -6.55 2.69 4.67
N LEU A 287 -7.45 1.69 4.68
CA LEU A 287 -7.39 0.55 3.76
C LEU A 287 -7.68 0.92 2.30
N LEU A 288 -8.53 1.93 2.07
CA LEU A 288 -8.94 2.36 0.74
C LEU A 288 -7.96 3.34 0.08
N ALA A 289 -7.51 4.37 0.81
CA ALA A 289 -6.88 5.54 0.23
C ALA A 289 -5.36 5.60 0.42
N GLN A 290 -4.80 4.89 1.40
CA GLN A 290 -3.42 5.11 1.86
C GLN A 290 -2.47 3.92 1.62
N ASN A 291 -2.86 2.96 0.77
CA ASN A 291 -2.15 1.67 0.66
C ASN A 291 -1.90 1.03 2.04
N GLY A 292 -2.81 1.25 3.01
CA GLY A 292 -2.65 0.81 4.38
C GLY A 292 -2.68 -0.71 4.50
N SER A 293 -1.84 -1.27 5.38
CA SER A 293 -1.80 -2.69 5.68
C SER A 293 -3.03 -3.14 6.50
N LEU A 294 -3.54 -4.33 6.22
CA LEU A 294 -4.55 -4.99 7.05
C LEU A 294 -4.03 -5.20 8.48
N THR A 295 -2.74 -5.51 8.64
CA THR A 295 -2.11 -5.65 9.96
C THR A 295 -2.16 -4.32 10.73
N ASP A 296 -1.78 -3.21 10.07
CA ASP A 296 -1.76 -1.89 10.70
C ASP A 296 -3.16 -1.46 11.13
N ALA A 297 -4.20 -1.88 10.38
CA ALA A 297 -5.59 -1.61 10.74
C ALA A 297 -5.98 -2.29 12.04
N LEU A 298 -5.61 -3.56 12.20
CA LEU A 298 -5.90 -4.34 13.41
C LEU A 298 -5.12 -3.83 14.62
N LEU A 299 -3.85 -3.46 14.43
CA LEU A 299 -3.02 -2.88 15.50
C LEU A 299 -3.49 -1.48 15.90
N GLN A 300 -3.91 -0.66 14.94
CA GLN A 300 -4.53 0.64 15.22
C GLN A 300 -5.82 0.46 16.01
N TRP A 301 -6.68 -0.48 15.60
CA TRP A 301 -7.89 -0.81 16.34
C TRP A 301 -7.59 -1.26 17.78
N LYS A 302 -6.63 -2.17 17.97
CA LYS A 302 -6.19 -2.61 19.31
C LYS A 302 -5.75 -1.42 20.15
N SER A 303 -4.91 -0.55 19.59
CA SER A 303 -4.41 0.64 20.29
C SER A 303 -5.55 1.60 20.67
N ASP A 304 -6.55 1.79 19.82
CA ASP A 304 -7.69 2.64 20.15
C ASP A 304 -8.53 2.03 21.27
N VAL A 305 -8.72 0.70 21.26
CA VAL A 305 -9.41 -0.03 22.33
C VAL A 305 -8.66 0.05 23.66
N ASP A 306 -7.35 -0.25 23.69
CA ASP A 306 -6.50 -0.15 24.89
C ASP A 306 -6.63 1.24 25.53
N LYS A 307 -6.58 2.30 24.72
CA LYS A 307 -6.64 3.67 25.21
C LYS A 307 -8.01 4.08 25.74
N VAL A 308 -9.09 3.51 25.21
CA VAL A 308 -10.43 3.69 25.80
C VAL A 308 -10.48 3.08 27.20
N PHE A 309 -9.91 1.89 27.40
CA PHE A 309 -9.86 1.25 28.72
C PHE A 309 -8.92 1.96 29.71
N GLU A 310 -7.87 2.62 29.22
CA GLU A 310 -7.03 3.53 30.03
C GLU A 310 -7.72 4.85 30.39
N GLY A 311 -8.94 5.11 29.90
CA GLY A 311 -9.69 6.35 30.16
C GLY A 311 -9.20 7.55 29.33
N VAL A 312 -8.48 7.32 28.23
CA VAL A 312 -8.02 8.40 27.35
C VAL A 312 -9.18 8.86 26.46
N GLU A 313 -9.53 10.14 26.59
CA GLU A 313 -10.53 10.77 25.73
C GLU A 313 -9.96 11.12 24.34
N GLU A 314 -10.86 11.18 23.36
CA GLU A 314 -10.50 11.51 21.98
C GLU A 314 -10.25 13.01 21.80
N CYS A 315 -9.33 13.38 20.89
CA CYS A 315 -9.03 14.77 20.56
C CYS A 315 -10.26 15.44 19.93
N PRO A 316 -10.83 16.54 20.47
CA PRO A 316 -12.07 17.12 19.91
C PRO A 316 -11.95 17.73 18.50
N ILE A 317 -10.73 17.92 17.97
CA ILE A 317 -10.52 18.48 16.62
C ILE A 317 -10.61 17.40 15.55
N CYS A 318 -9.82 16.33 15.69
CA CYS A 318 -9.79 15.23 14.72
C CYS A 318 -10.66 14.04 15.14
N TYR A 319 -11.17 14.09 16.37
CA TYR A 319 -11.93 13.06 17.06
C TYR A 319 -11.16 11.73 17.23
N MET A 320 -9.84 11.68 17.05
CA MET A 320 -9.07 10.44 17.19
C MET A 320 -8.40 10.35 18.56
N ILE A 321 -8.19 9.14 19.07
CA ILE A 321 -7.35 8.92 20.27
C ILE A 321 -5.87 8.92 19.85
N VAL A 322 -5.51 8.10 18.86
CA VAL A 322 -4.18 8.13 18.25
C VAL A 322 -4.22 8.96 16.97
N HIS A 323 -3.35 9.98 16.86
CA HIS A 323 -3.28 10.81 15.66
C HIS A 323 -2.75 10.00 14.46
N GLN A 324 -3.40 10.11 13.30
CA GLN A 324 -3.09 9.28 12.13
C GLN A 324 -1.65 9.47 11.61
N ALA A 325 -1.18 10.72 11.52
CA ALA A 325 0.13 11.03 10.93
C ALA A 325 1.28 10.93 11.95
N THR A 326 1.05 11.33 13.20
CA THR A 326 2.12 11.46 14.22
C THR A 326 2.10 10.34 15.24
N ARG A 327 1.08 9.46 15.20
CA ARG A 327 0.84 8.38 16.18
C ARG A 327 0.85 8.85 17.64
N SER A 328 0.55 10.13 17.88
CA SER A 328 0.58 10.75 19.22
C SER A 328 -0.81 10.76 19.88
N LEU A 329 -0.82 10.88 21.21
CA LEU A 329 -2.04 10.99 22.03
C LEU A 329 -2.41 12.46 22.28
N PRO A 330 -3.68 12.77 22.56
CA PRO A 330 -4.10 14.10 22.97
C PRO A 330 -3.56 14.38 24.38
N ARG A 331 -2.55 15.26 24.47
CA ARG A 331 -1.88 15.60 25.73
C ARG A 331 -2.00 17.08 26.08
N LEU A 332 -2.29 17.95 25.11
CA LEU A 332 -2.40 19.38 25.34
C LEU A 332 -3.77 19.69 25.92
N GLU A 333 -3.81 19.93 27.22
CA GLU A 333 -5.04 20.20 27.97
C GLU A 333 -5.38 21.70 27.98
N CYS A 334 -6.62 22.05 27.65
CA CYS A 334 -7.11 23.41 27.86
C CYS A 334 -7.26 23.68 29.36
N LYS A 335 -6.65 24.76 29.86
CA LYS A 335 -6.73 25.11 31.29
C LYS A 335 -8.15 25.36 31.79
N THR A 336 -9.03 25.85 30.93
CA THR A 336 -10.42 26.21 31.26
C THR A 336 -11.38 25.02 31.18
N CYS A 337 -11.47 24.36 30.02
CA CYS A 337 -12.45 23.28 29.80
C CYS A 337 -11.89 21.86 29.96
N LYS A 338 -10.60 21.70 30.28
CA LYS A 338 -9.92 20.42 30.56
C LYS A 338 -9.89 19.38 29.44
N ASN A 339 -10.42 19.73 28.26
CA ASN A 339 -10.34 18.88 27.07
C ASN A 339 -8.90 18.83 26.54
N LYS A 340 -8.49 17.65 26.04
CA LYS A 340 -7.13 17.39 25.55
C LYS A 340 -7.08 17.31 24.02
N PHE A 341 -6.02 17.84 23.44
CA PHE A 341 -5.82 17.90 21.99
C PHE A 341 -4.48 17.30 21.56
N HIS A 342 -4.42 16.75 20.35
CA HIS A 342 -3.13 16.47 19.70
C HIS A 342 -2.43 17.78 19.38
N ALA A 343 -1.12 17.82 19.58
CA ALA A 343 -0.30 18.98 19.22
C ALA A 343 -0.49 19.39 17.75
N ALA A 344 -0.39 18.44 16.81
CA ALA A 344 -0.57 18.70 15.38
C ALA A 344 -1.93 19.31 15.05
N CYS A 345 -3.02 18.79 15.66
CA CYS A 345 -4.37 19.33 15.44
C CYS A 345 -4.51 20.74 15.99
N LEU A 346 -4.03 20.98 17.21
CA LEU A 346 -4.15 22.27 17.87
C LEU A 346 -3.31 23.35 17.18
N TYR A 347 -2.08 23.03 16.76
CA TYR A 347 -1.24 23.94 15.98
C TYR A 347 -1.89 24.29 14.63
N LYS A 348 -2.41 23.29 13.91
CA LYS A 348 -3.12 23.53 12.65
C LYS A 348 -4.35 24.43 12.86
N TRP A 349 -5.08 24.22 13.96
CA TRP A 349 -6.22 25.05 14.33
C TRP A 349 -5.80 26.51 14.57
N PHE A 350 -4.79 26.77 15.41
CA PHE A 350 -4.30 28.12 15.68
C PHE A 350 -3.80 28.84 14.43
N ASN A 351 -3.09 28.13 13.56
CA ASN A 351 -2.62 28.71 12.30
C ASN A 351 -3.78 29.05 11.35
N SER A 352 -4.85 28.26 11.36
CA SER A 352 -6.02 28.50 10.51
C SER A 352 -6.92 29.61 11.06
N SER A 353 -7.07 29.70 12.38
CA SER A 353 -7.91 30.69 13.06
C SER A 353 -7.22 32.03 13.32
N GLN A 354 -5.88 32.07 13.19
CA GLN A 354 -5.01 33.19 13.56
C GLN A 354 -5.17 33.61 15.04
N LYS A 355 -5.61 32.68 15.90
CA LYS A 355 -5.85 32.91 17.34
C LYS A 355 -5.48 31.68 18.15
N SER A 356 -4.76 31.88 19.25
CA SER A 356 -4.40 30.84 20.22
C SER A 356 -5.51 30.58 21.23
N THR A 357 -6.75 30.38 20.75
CA THR A 357 -7.93 30.14 21.59
C THR A 357 -8.45 28.71 21.45
N CYS A 358 -8.92 28.14 22.56
CA CYS A 358 -9.45 26.79 22.62
C CYS A 358 -10.61 26.60 21.60
N PRO A 359 -10.60 25.54 20.76
CA PRO A 359 -11.67 25.27 19.80
C PRO A 359 -13.06 25.10 20.42
N LEU A 360 -13.13 24.70 21.69
CA LEU A 360 -14.39 24.39 22.38
C LEU A 360 -14.92 25.56 23.19
N CYS A 361 -14.10 26.13 24.08
CA CYS A 361 -14.53 27.17 25.01
C CYS A 361 -14.06 28.58 24.66
N GLN A 362 -13.28 28.75 23.58
CA GLN A 362 -12.77 30.02 23.07
C GLN A 362 -11.87 30.83 24.04
N SER A 363 -11.54 30.30 25.21
CA SER A 363 -10.55 30.88 26.11
C SER A 363 -9.14 30.80 25.52
N THR A 364 -8.26 31.73 25.91
CA THR A 364 -6.83 31.63 25.58
C THR A 364 -6.25 30.32 26.13
N PHE A 365 -5.47 29.62 25.30
CA PHE A 365 -5.02 28.25 25.60
C PHE A 365 -3.89 28.17 26.64
#